data_AF-A0A432TGR9-F1
#
_entry.id   AF-A0A432TGR9-F1
#
_cell.length_a   1.000
_cell.length_b   1.000
_cell.length_c   1.000
_cell.angle_alpha   90.00
_cell.angle_beta   90.00
_cell.angle_gamma   90.00
#
_symmetry.space_group_name_H-M   'P 1'
#
loop_
_entity.id
_entity.type
_entity.pdbx_description
1 polymer ?
#
loop_
_entity_poly.entity_id
_entity_poly.type
_entity_poly.pdbx_seq_one_letter_code
_entity_poly.pdbx_strand_id
1 'polypeptide(L)' 'SQDEQGNPFVVHVQSINEDTVTVDANHPLAGATLHFNVSIEKVREATKDELEHGHVHSGSCSH' A
#
# COMPACT_ATOMS: atom_id res chain seq x y z
N SER A 1 -2.63 12.41 11.90
CA SER A 1 -3.51 11.50 12.66
C SER A 1 -2.91 10.12 12.56
N GLN A 2 -2.55 9.49 13.68
CA GLN A 2 -2.04 8.12 13.71
C GLN A 2 -3.10 7.22 14.35
N ASP A 3 -3.14 5.94 13.98
CA ASP A 3 -3.99 4.93 14.63
C ASP A 3 -3.44 4.54 16.03
N GLU A 4 -4.12 3.65 16.75
CA GLU A 4 -3.69 3.17 18.09
C GLU A 4 -2.32 2.47 18.10
N GLN A 5 -1.75 2.18 16.92
CA GLN A 5 -0.44 1.55 16.75
C GLN A 5 0.62 2.52 16.23
N GLY A 6 0.30 3.81 16.06
CA GLY A 6 1.23 4.84 15.59
C GLY A 6 1.36 4.90 14.06
N ASN A 7 0.56 4.16 13.30
CA ASN A 7 0.60 4.21 11.84
C ASN A 7 -0.15 5.44 11.33
N PRO A 8 0.34 6.11 10.27
CA PRO A 8 -0.37 7.23 9.68
C PRO A 8 -1.75 6.79 9.17
N PHE A 9 -2.80 7.43 9.69
CA PHE A 9 -4.17 7.20 9.26
C PHE A 9 -4.44 8.02 7.99
N VAL A 10 -4.50 7.33 6.85
CA VAL A 10 -4.73 7.94 5.54
C VAL A 10 -6.24 7.93 5.26
N VAL A 11 -6.80 9.13 5.05
CA VAL A 11 -8.20 9.32 4.64
C VAL A 11 -8.28 10.28 3.47
N HIS A 12 -9.26 10.07 2.60
CA HIS A 12 -9.59 10.97 1.51
C HIS A 12 -10.85 11.77 1.85
N VAL A 13 -10.86 13.08 1.56
CA VAL A 13 -12.06 13.91 1.78
C VAL A 13 -13.00 13.69 0.59
N GLN A 14 -14.19 13.18 0.85
CA GLN A 14 -15.19 12.94 -0.19
C GLN A 14 -16.09 14.16 -0.43
N SER A 15 -16.45 14.89 0.63
CA SER A 15 -17.25 16.12 0.52
C SER A 15 -17.14 17.00 1.78
N ILE A 16 -17.35 18.31 1.62
CA ILE A 16 -17.35 19.30 2.70
C ILE A 16 -18.71 20.01 2.68
N ASN A 17 -19.43 19.97 3.79
CA ASN A 17 -20.65 20.73 4.06
C ASN A 17 -20.35 21.83 5.10
N GLU A 18 -21.29 22.76 5.30
CA GLU A 18 -21.11 23.93 6.20
C GLU A 18 -20.67 23.55 7.62
N ASP A 19 -21.17 22.42 8.15
CA ASP A 19 -20.88 21.96 9.52
C ASP A 19 -20.14 20.63 9.60
N THR A 20 -20.01 19.89 8.49
CA THR A 20 -19.50 18.50 8.51
C THR A 20 -18.65 18.16 7.30
N VAL A 21 -17.65 17.30 7.51
CA VAL A 21 -16.78 16.77 6.45
C VAL A 21 -16.99 15.27 6.34
N THR A 22 -17.28 14.79 5.14
CA THR A 22 -17.36 13.36 4.82
C THR A 22 -15.98 12.87 4.41
N VAL A 23 -15.46 11.87 5.13
CA VAL A 23 -14.15 11.25 4.88
C VAL A 23 -14.31 9.79 4.48
N ASP A 24 -13.53 9.35 3.50
CA ASP A 24 -13.41 7.97 3.06
C ASP A 24 -12.07 7.40 3.56
N ALA A 25 -12.12 6.33 4.34
CA ALA A 25 -10.96 5.65 4.89
C ALA A 25 -10.62 4.35 4.15
N ASN A 26 -11.31 4.05 3.05
CA ASN A 26 -10.98 2.90 2.22
C ASN A 26 -9.71 3.18 1.42
N HIS A 27 -9.01 2.10 1.03
CA HIS A 27 -7.91 2.23 0.09
C HIS A 27 -8.41 2.90 -1.21
N PRO A 28 -7.62 3.76 -1.89
CA PRO A 28 -8.06 4.46 -3.12
C PRO A 28 -8.59 3.59 -4.25
N LEU A 29 -8.28 2.29 -4.21
CA LEU A 29 -8.70 1.28 -5.19
C LEU A 29 -9.72 0.27 -4.61
N ALA A 30 -10.24 0.51 -3.40
CA ALA A 30 -11.24 -0.35 -2.79
C ALA A 30 -12.55 -0.30 -3.59
N GLY A 31 -13.09 -1.46 -3.95
CA GLY A 31 -14.30 -1.56 -4.77
C GLY A 31 -14.08 -1.31 -6.28
N ALA A 32 -12.87 -0.94 -6.71
CA ALA A 32 -12.54 -0.85 -8.14
C ALA A 32 -12.13 -2.22 -8.68
N THR A 33 -12.68 -2.61 -9.84
CA THR A 33 -12.19 -3.78 -10.58
C THR A 33 -10.86 -3.42 -11.23
N LEU A 34 -9.77 -4.06 -10.78
CA LEU A 34 -8.45 -3.81 -11.33
C LEU A 34 -8.19 -4.71 -12.55
N HIS A 35 -8.00 -4.08 -13.71
CA HIS A 35 -7.63 -4.77 -14.94
C HIS A 35 -6.13 -4.63 -15.15
N PHE A 36 -5.41 -5.75 -15.04
CA PHE A 36 -3.97 -5.78 -15.27
C PHE A 36 -3.64 -6.57 -16.54
N ASN A 37 -2.69 -6.07 -17.30
CA ASN A 37 -2.01 -6.83 -18.34
C ASN A 37 -0.57 -7.06 -17.88
N VAL A 38 -0.25 -8.29 -17.49
CA VAL A 38 1.03 -8.63 -16.86
C VAL A 38 1.79 -9.60 -17.74
N SER A 39 3.09 -9.32 -17.92
CA SER A 39 4.05 -10.22 -18.56
C SER A 39 5.12 -10.61 -17.55
N ILE A 40 5.47 -11.90 -17.51
CA ILE A 40 6.53 -12.40 -16.61
C ILE A 40 7.87 -12.21 -17.30
N GLU A 41 8.71 -11.33 -16.75
CA GLU A 41 10.05 -11.10 -17.30
C GLU A 41 11.07 -12.13 -16.83
N LYS A 42 11.09 -12.46 -15.53
CA LYS A 42 12.07 -13.37 -14.91
C LYS A 42 11.48 -14.07 -13.69
N VAL A 43 11.90 -15.31 -13.46
CA VAL A 43 11.61 -16.09 -12.25
C VAL A 43 12.93 -16.62 -11.70
N ARG A 44 13.15 -16.48 -10.39
CA ARG A 44 14.31 -17.02 -9.68
C ARG A 44 13.93 -17.44 -8.28
N GLU A 45 14.74 -18.31 -7.69
CA GLU A 45 14.65 -18.62 -6.27
C GLU A 45 15.03 -17.38 -5.42
N ALA A 46 14.32 -17.20 -4.31
CA ALA A 46 14.63 -16.19 -3.31
C ALA A 46 15.87 -16.62 -2.49
N THR A 47 16.70 -15.65 -2.08
CA THR A 47 17.79 -15.94 -1.13
C THR A 47 17.25 -16.13 0.28
N LYS A 48 18.06 -16.66 1.21
CA LYS A 48 17.65 -16.84 2.62
C LYS A 48 17.23 -15.51 3.26
N ASP A 49 18.01 -14.45 3.04
CA ASP A 49 17.72 -13.13 3.59
C ASP A 49 16.39 -12.54 3.04
N GLU A 50 16.09 -12.77 1.76
CA GLU A 50 14.82 -12.31 1.15
C GLU A 50 13.60 -13.06 1.72
N LEU A 51 13.77 -14.34 2.04
CA LEU A 51 12.74 -15.13 2.70
C LEU A 51 12.53 -14.68 4.14
N GLU A 52 13.61 -14.36 4.86
CA GLU A 52 13.53 -13.86 6.24
C GLU A 52 12.89 -12.46 6.32
N HIS A 53 13.15 -11.60 5.34
CA HIS A 53 12.61 -10.23 5.30
C HIS A 53 11.24 -10.10 4.60
N GLY A 54 10.82 -11.12 3.84
CA GLY A 54 9.52 -11.15 3.15
C GLY A 54 9.40 -10.24 1.94
N HIS A 55 10.51 -9.73 1.41
CA HIS A 55 10.55 -8.88 0.22
C HIS A 55 11.86 -9.04 -0.56
N VAL A 56 11.84 -8.66 -1.84
CA VAL A 56 13.01 -8.73 -2.72
C VAL A 56 14.09 -7.75 -2.26
N HIS A 57 15.33 -8.20 -2.23
CA HIS A 57 16.48 -7.36 -1.97
C HIS A 57 17.10 -6.93 -3.31
N SER A 58 16.52 -5.89 -3.93
CA SER A 58 17.22 -5.16 -4.98
C SER A 58 18.19 -4.17 -4.34
N GLY A 59 19.45 -4.11 -4.81
CA GLY A 59 20.59 -3.42 -4.20
C GLY A 59 20.52 -1.90 -4.00
N SER A 60 19.47 -1.37 -3.37
CA SER A 60 19.37 0.02 -2.91
C SER A 60 18.76 0.18 -1.51
N CYS A 61 18.79 -0.86 -0.68
CA CYS A 61 18.56 -0.70 0.75
C CYS A 61 19.89 -0.94 1.47
N SER A 62 20.69 0.12 1.58
CA SER A 62 21.62 0.21 2.69
C SER A 62 20.78 0.25 3.95
N HIS A 63 21.13 -0.59 4.93
CA HIS A 63 20.87 -0.28 6.33
C HIS A 63 21.41 1.12 6.67
#